data_AF-S5LX15-F1
#
_entry.id   AF-S5LX15-F1
#
_cell.length_a   1.000
_cell.length_b   1.000
_cell.length_c   1.000
_cell.angle_alpha   90.00
_cell.angle_beta   90.00
_cell.angle_gamma   90.00
#
_symmetry.space_group_name_H-M   'P 1'
#
loop_
_entity.id
_entity.type
_entity.pdbx_description
1 polymer ?
#
loop_
_entity_poly.entity_id
_entity_poly.type
_entity_poly.pdbx_seq_one_letter_code
_entity_poly.pdbx_strand_id
1 'polypeptide(L)'
;MPKDKLKDIYNYKPSNPDDPKIPKFDKNNYFQYDKSFDESQYHFESSIGKIEKNDESNKKEELLVEGFEQDKSQATSIISKIKKMNEMTDTLETIERSAEELITNEFVIPDPTSELNIFNAFANRKYRALEEFSRTKDIIKNSRGEVRANLTEKEIKKILDTFKFKVVKTTQKEVVIKNNKYGFEIYKNSYDNRYWVAASCFEEIWDPKKNNYVNLWVGNSFTGYGFNDFEETLNQTMTMMTKGKTGQIMWRDYVTGWSKQKNRFYAGSVPEKFTFLEYKKIVKWYRENKIWILVKQAKVKDIEDLMEENKEKRKRGESISAMSMIQAKLLEPPRRAQLIFGYPVENPNYKGKDYVNPENKLYEIGFAFTE
;
A
#
# COMPACT_ATOMS: atom_id res chain seq x y z
N MET A 1 -4.30 39.85 12.79
CA MET A 1 -5.01 39.69 14.08
C MET A 1 -4.02 39.95 15.22
N PRO A 2 -4.40 40.69 16.27
CA PRO A 2 -3.49 40.99 17.39
C PRO A 2 -3.24 39.74 18.24
N LYS A 3 -2.04 39.66 18.83
CA LYS A 3 -1.46 38.49 19.54
C LYS A 3 -2.20 38.07 20.82
N ASP A 4 -3.23 38.80 21.25
CA ASP A 4 -3.92 38.56 22.53
C ASP A 4 -5.06 37.54 22.45
N LYS A 5 -5.42 37.02 21.27
CA LYS A 5 -6.54 36.06 21.11
C LYS A 5 -6.19 34.58 21.30
N LEU A 6 -4.92 34.24 21.55
CA LEU A 6 -4.48 32.83 21.67
C LEU A 6 -4.65 32.25 23.09
N LYS A 7 -4.92 33.08 24.11
CA LYS A 7 -5.10 32.62 25.50
C LYS A 7 -6.53 32.15 25.84
N ASP A 8 -7.52 32.44 25.01
CA ASP A 8 -8.93 32.15 25.31
C ASP A 8 -9.42 30.78 24.79
N ILE A 9 -8.61 30.06 24.00
CA ILE A 9 -9.01 28.77 23.40
C ILE A 9 -9.19 27.68 24.48
N TYR A 10 -8.45 27.77 25.58
CA TYR A 10 -8.47 26.76 26.66
C TYR A 10 -9.61 26.96 27.68
N ASN A 11 -10.35 28.07 27.60
CA ASN A 11 -11.46 28.41 28.51
C ASN A 11 -12.79 28.55 27.76
N TYR A 12 -12.97 27.81 26.66
CA TYR A 12 -14.22 27.82 25.92
C TYR A 12 -15.36 27.21 26.76
N LYS A 13 -16.38 28.01 27.07
CA LYS A 13 -17.67 27.56 27.56
C LYS A 13 -18.69 27.66 26.42
N PRO A 14 -19.48 26.62 26.15
CA PRO A 14 -20.52 26.69 25.13
C PRO A 14 -21.52 27.81 25.47
N SER A 15 -21.98 28.52 24.44
CA SER A 15 -22.94 29.62 24.59
C SER A 15 -24.30 29.15 25.10
N ASN A 16 -24.63 27.87 24.88
CA ASN A 16 -25.81 27.21 25.41
C ASN A 16 -25.42 25.83 25.99
N PRO A 17 -25.43 25.66 27.33
CA PRO A 17 -25.06 24.39 27.98
C PRO A 17 -26.00 23.23 27.65
N ASP A 18 -27.23 23.53 27.23
CA ASP A 18 -28.31 22.54 27.04
C ASP A 18 -28.60 22.23 25.57
N ASP A 19 -27.67 22.55 24.65
CA ASP A 19 -27.84 22.24 23.22
C ASP A 19 -27.91 20.70 23.00
N PRO A 20 -29.02 20.17 22.46
CA PRO A 20 -29.21 18.74 22.24
C PRO A 20 -28.26 18.15 21.18
N LYS A 21 -27.55 18.98 20.41
CA LYS A 21 -26.51 18.54 19.46
C LYS A 21 -25.14 18.32 20.13
N ILE A 22 -24.98 18.69 21.41
CA ILE A 22 -23.76 18.42 22.17
C ILE A 22 -23.73 16.92 22.54
N PRO A 23 -22.67 16.17 22.19
CA PRO A 23 -22.54 14.77 22.58
C PRO A 23 -22.45 14.64 24.10
N LYS A 24 -23.43 13.97 24.72
CA LYS A 24 -23.40 13.65 26.15
C LYS A 24 -22.60 12.37 26.37
N PHE A 25 -21.57 12.44 27.19
CA PHE A 25 -20.86 11.24 27.67
C PHE A 25 -21.65 10.65 28.84
N ASP A 26 -22.58 9.74 28.55
CA ASP A 26 -23.21 8.92 29.58
C ASP A 26 -22.23 7.84 30.05
N LYS A 27 -21.87 7.90 31.35
CA LYS A 27 -20.90 6.98 31.97
C LYS A 27 -21.49 5.63 32.43
N ASN A 28 -22.79 5.40 32.22
CA ASN A 28 -23.47 4.21 32.73
C ASN A 28 -24.24 3.50 31.62
N ASN A 29 -23.55 2.70 30.79
CA ASN A 29 -24.15 1.57 30.10
C ASN A 29 -23.07 0.66 29.49
N TYR A 30 -22.62 -0.32 30.27
CA TYR A 30 -22.11 -1.57 29.71
C TYR A 30 -22.95 -2.70 30.30
N PHE A 31 -23.98 -3.08 29.54
CA PHE A 31 -24.69 -4.33 29.73
C PHE A 31 -23.76 -5.49 29.35
N GLN A 32 -23.82 -6.51 30.19
CA GLN A 32 -23.16 -7.80 30.11
C GLN A 32 -23.43 -8.52 28.79
N TYR A 33 -22.36 -9.06 28.18
CA TYR A 33 -22.40 -10.34 27.50
C TYR A 33 -21.13 -11.09 27.87
N ASP A 34 -21.22 -11.88 28.94
CA ASP A 34 -20.20 -12.81 29.39
C ASP A 34 -20.06 -13.97 28.41
N LYS A 35 -18.89 -14.07 27.80
CA LYS A 35 -18.19 -15.36 27.63
C LYS A 35 -16.77 -15.14 28.14
N SER A 36 -16.59 -15.42 29.42
CA SER A 36 -15.34 -15.31 30.15
C SER A 36 -14.28 -16.23 29.54
N PHE A 37 -13.18 -15.63 29.09
CA PHE A 37 -11.93 -16.31 28.79
C PHE A 37 -11.20 -16.56 30.12
N ASP A 38 -10.80 -17.80 30.39
CA ASP A 38 -10.16 -18.20 31.65
C ASP A 38 -8.66 -17.89 31.63
N GLU A 39 -8.24 -16.88 32.41
CA GLU A 39 -6.86 -16.38 32.52
C GLU A 39 -5.97 -17.17 33.50
N SER A 40 -6.49 -18.21 34.15
CA SER A 40 -5.78 -18.90 35.25
C SER A 40 -4.54 -19.70 34.84
N GLN A 41 -4.29 -19.92 33.55
CA GLN A 41 -3.16 -20.73 33.05
C GLN A 41 -1.84 -19.95 32.83
N TYR A 42 -1.76 -18.66 33.14
CA TYR A 42 -0.63 -17.80 32.72
C TYR A 42 0.24 -17.19 33.84
N HIS A 43 0.15 -17.71 35.06
CA HIS A 43 1.03 -17.26 36.14
C HIS A 43 2.19 -18.24 36.37
N PHE A 44 3.43 -17.74 36.23
CA PHE A 44 4.61 -18.43 36.77
C PHE A 44 5.62 -17.48 37.40
N GLU A 45 6.34 -18.03 38.38
CA GLU A 45 7.25 -17.41 39.35
C GLU A 45 8.60 -16.98 38.75
N SER A 46 9.13 -15.88 39.29
CA SER A 46 10.31 -15.20 38.79
C SER A 46 11.60 -15.81 39.32
N SER A 47 12.51 -16.21 38.44
CA SER A 47 13.94 -16.40 38.73
C SER A 47 14.77 -15.54 37.78
N ILE A 48 15.30 -14.43 38.30
CA ILE A 48 16.11 -13.43 37.60
C ILE A 48 17.58 -13.88 37.55
N GLY A 49 18.13 -13.98 36.34
CA GLY A 49 19.57 -14.01 36.05
C GLY A 49 19.96 -12.76 35.25
N LYS A 50 21.00 -12.05 35.71
CA LYS A 50 21.52 -10.79 35.16
C LYS A 50 22.31 -11.03 33.86
N ILE A 51 22.21 -10.09 32.91
CA ILE A 51 23.14 -9.97 31.77
C ILE A 51 23.71 -8.54 31.76
N GLU A 52 25.03 -8.45 31.66
CA GLU A 52 25.84 -7.24 31.60
C GLU A 52 25.81 -6.61 30.20
N LYS A 53 25.87 -5.27 30.16
CA LYS A 53 25.99 -4.45 28.95
C LYS A 53 27.46 -4.15 28.65
N ASN A 54 27.82 -4.11 27.36
CA ASN A 54 28.92 -3.29 26.88
C ASN A 54 28.45 -2.44 25.70
N ASP A 55 28.64 -1.13 25.85
CA ASP A 55 28.54 -0.09 24.83
C ASP A 55 29.84 -0.03 24.02
N GLU A 56 29.78 0.29 22.73
CA GLU A 56 30.81 1.10 22.07
C GLU A 56 30.32 1.70 20.74
N SER A 57 31.01 2.75 20.32
CA SER A 57 30.48 3.96 19.70
C SER A 57 30.84 4.19 18.21
N ASN A 58 29.94 4.89 17.51
CA ASN A 58 30.13 5.87 16.41
C ASN A 58 31.38 5.86 15.51
N LYS A 59 31.14 5.84 14.19
CA LYS A 59 31.80 6.71 13.19
C LYS A 59 30.90 6.91 11.95
N LYS A 60 30.75 8.17 11.52
CA LYS A 60 30.10 8.61 10.28
C LYS A 60 31.17 8.76 9.20
N GLU A 61 30.91 8.26 8.00
CA GLU A 61 31.64 8.61 6.78
C GLU A 61 30.65 9.25 5.79
N GLU A 62 30.98 10.46 5.33
CA GLU A 62 30.34 11.16 4.22
C GLU A 62 31.02 10.72 2.91
N LEU A 63 30.22 10.17 1.99
CA LEU A 63 30.63 9.84 0.62
C LEU A 63 30.22 10.98 -0.32
N LEU A 64 31.20 11.66 -0.90
CA LEU A 64 31.07 12.61 -2.00
C LEU A 64 30.75 11.84 -3.30
N VAL A 65 29.68 12.22 -3.99
CA VAL A 65 29.32 11.73 -5.33
C VAL A 65 29.67 12.83 -6.34
N GLU A 66 30.80 12.67 -7.03
CA GLU A 66 31.09 13.32 -8.30
C GLU A 66 30.44 12.51 -9.44
N GLY A 67 29.67 13.18 -10.30
CA GLY A 67 29.14 12.54 -11.51
C GLY A 67 27.80 13.07 -12.00
N PHE A 68 27.70 14.35 -12.33
CA PHE A 68 26.62 14.90 -13.16
C PHE A 68 27.15 15.95 -14.13
N GLU A 69 27.87 15.51 -15.15
CA GLU A 69 28.03 16.26 -16.40
C GLU A 69 27.57 15.38 -17.56
N GLN A 70 26.27 15.43 -17.86
CA GLN A 70 25.72 14.93 -19.12
C GLN A 70 24.80 15.98 -19.77
N ASP A 71 25.22 16.36 -20.98
CA ASP A 71 24.47 16.79 -22.16
C ASP A 71 23.44 17.95 -22.07
N LYS A 72 23.94 19.16 -22.37
CA LYS A 72 23.14 20.35 -22.74
C LYS A 72 22.58 20.32 -24.17
N SER A 73 22.68 19.20 -24.89
CA SER A 73 22.27 19.08 -26.31
C SER A 73 20.75 19.18 -26.53
N GLN A 74 19.94 18.86 -25.52
CA GLN A 74 18.48 18.97 -25.62
C GLN A 74 17.98 20.42 -25.46
N ALA A 75 18.72 21.27 -24.74
CA ALA A 75 18.34 22.68 -24.55
C ALA A 75 18.53 23.52 -25.83
N THR A 76 19.57 23.24 -26.63
CA THR A 76 19.82 23.92 -27.90
C THR A 76 18.78 23.56 -28.97
N SER A 77 18.24 22.34 -28.93
CA SER A 77 17.11 21.91 -29.77
C SER A 77 15.82 22.69 -29.49
N ILE A 78 15.59 23.12 -28.25
CA ILE A 78 14.39 23.84 -27.87
C ILE A 78 14.51 25.32 -28.27
N ILE A 79 15.68 25.93 -28.04
CA ILE A 79 15.96 27.34 -28.41
C ILE A 79 15.89 27.55 -29.93
N SER A 80 16.37 26.59 -30.73
CA SER A 80 16.30 26.66 -32.20
C SER A 80 14.87 26.54 -32.74
N LYS A 81 13.98 25.77 -32.08
CA LYS A 81 12.56 25.71 -32.43
C LYS A 81 11.82 27.02 -32.10
N ILE A 82 12.15 27.65 -30.98
CA ILE A 82 11.57 28.95 -30.58
C ILE A 82 11.99 30.06 -31.55
N LYS A 83 13.26 30.10 -31.97
CA LYS A 83 13.72 31.07 -32.99
C LYS A 83 12.99 30.95 -34.32
N LYS A 84 12.77 29.72 -34.81
CA LYS A 84 12.00 29.49 -36.05
C LYS A 84 10.54 29.93 -35.97
N MET A 85 9.91 29.83 -34.79
CA MET A 85 8.54 30.33 -34.62
C MET A 85 8.47 31.86 -34.66
N ASN A 86 9.48 32.57 -34.13
CA ASN A 86 9.51 34.03 -34.18
C ASN A 86 9.86 34.58 -35.58
N GLU A 87 10.67 33.87 -36.36
CA GLU A 87 10.94 34.26 -37.76
C GLU A 87 9.69 34.13 -38.66
N MET A 88 8.80 33.18 -38.38
CA MET A 88 7.51 33.07 -39.11
C MET A 88 6.53 34.19 -38.75
N THR A 89 6.59 34.77 -37.54
CA THR A 89 5.73 35.90 -37.17
C THR A 89 6.17 37.19 -37.86
N ASP A 90 7.47 37.41 -38.04
CA ASP A 90 7.98 38.61 -38.72
C ASP A 90 7.63 38.63 -40.21
N THR A 91 7.53 37.45 -40.87
CA THR A 91 7.07 37.33 -42.26
C THR A 91 5.59 37.62 -42.47
N LEU A 92 4.76 37.50 -41.42
CA LEU A 92 3.34 37.85 -41.49
C LEU A 92 3.13 39.37 -41.36
N GLU A 93 3.92 40.05 -40.53
CA GLU A 93 3.89 41.51 -40.40
C GLU A 93 4.36 42.24 -41.68
N THR A 94 5.15 41.57 -42.54
CA THR A 94 5.59 42.17 -43.81
C THR A 94 4.53 42.12 -44.92
N ILE A 95 3.58 41.19 -44.84
CA ILE A 95 2.47 41.06 -45.82
C ILE A 95 1.39 42.12 -45.54
N GLU A 96 1.22 42.55 -44.29
CA GLU A 96 0.23 43.58 -43.91
C GLU A 96 0.61 45.00 -44.37
N ARG A 97 1.87 45.25 -44.73
CA ARG A 97 2.34 46.58 -45.19
C ARG A 97 2.23 46.84 -46.69
N SER A 98 1.81 45.87 -47.50
CA SER A 98 1.63 46.03 -48.96
C SER A 98 0.18 46.03 -49.42
N ALA A 99 -0.78 46.19 -48.50
CA ALA A 99 -2.21 46.20 -48.79
C ALA A 99 -2.86 47.52 -48.39
N GLU A 100 -2.32 48.63 -48.90
CA GLU A 100 -3.05 49.90 -48.95
C GLU A 100 -3.67 50.06 -50.34
N GLU A 101 -4.96 50.37 -50.35
CA GLU A 101 -5.86 50.61 -51.50
C GLU A 101 -6.60 49.41 -52.12
N LEU A 102 -7.59 48.91 -51.38
CA LEU A 102 -8.88 48.47 -51.93
C LEU A 102 -9.99 48.79 -50.91
N ILE A 103 -10.37 50.07 -50.83
CA ILE A 103 -11.54 50.50 -50.08
C ILE A 103 -12.78 50.07 -50.88
N THR A 104 -13.36 48.93 -50.50
CA THR A 104 -14.77 48.65 -50.78
C THR A 104 -15.46 48.45 -49.44
N ASN A 105 -16.35 49.39 -49.09
CA ASN A 105 -17.18 49.35 -47.89
C ASN A 105 -18.29 48.29 -48.02
N GLU A 106 -17.93 47.04 -48.25
CA GLU A 106 -18.79 45.90 -47.94
C GLU A 106 -18.20 45.19 -46.73
N PHE A 107 -18.90 45.28 -45.61
CA PHE A 107 -18.57 44.52 -44.41
C PHE A 107 -18.89 43.04 -44.70
N VAL A 108 -17.96 42.34 -45.36
CA VAL A 108 -18.09 40.92 -45.66
C VAL A 108 -17.85 40.15 -44.37
N ILE A 109 -18.93 39.69 -43.73
CA ILE A 109 -18.83 38.79 -42.58
C ILE A 109 -18.28 37.45 -43.12
N PRO A 110 -17.14 36.95 -42.61
CA PRO A 110 -16.62 35.67 -43.05
C PRO A 110 -17.64 34.58 -42.70
N ASP A 111 -17.93 33.72 -43.67
CA ASP A 111 -18.90 32.63 -43.51
C ASP A 111 -18.59 31.83 -42.22
N PRO A 112 -19.53 31.77 -41.26
CA PRO A 112 -19.33 31.09 -39.98
C PRO A 112 -19.14 29.58 -40.13
N THR A 113 -19.42 28.99 -41.30
CA THR A 113 -19.21 27.56 -41.59
C THR A 113 -17.93 27.27 -42.37
N SER A 114 -17.23 28.31 -42.87
CA SER A 114 -16.01 28.14 -43.65
C SER A 114 -14.83 27.67 -42.77
N GLU A 115 -14.10 26.66 -43.24
CA GLU A 115 -12.86 26.17 -42.59
C GLU A 115 -11.73 27.21 -42.60
N LEU A 116 -11.78 28.18 -43.52
CA LEU A 116 -10.82 29.28 -43.65
C LEU A 116 -11.15 30.47 -42.75
N ASN A 117 -12.28 30.43 -42.02
CA ASN A 117 -12.64 31.48 -41.09
C ASN A 117 -11.68 31.48 -39.88
N ILE A 118 -10.97 32.59 -39.69
CA ILE A 118 -9.95 32.75 -38.64
C ILE A 118 -10.56 32.51 -37.25
N PHE A 119 -11.81 32.91 -37.01
CA PHE A 119 -12.51 32.68 -35.75
C PHE A 119 -12.78 31.19 -35.49
N ASN A 120 -13.11 30.42 -36.55
CA ASN A 120 -13.22 28.97 -36.47
C ASN A 120 -11.86 28.31 -36.24
N ALA A 121 -10.79 28.84 -36.83
CA ALA A 121 -9.44 28.32 -36.63
C ALA A 121 -8.98 28.42 -35.16
N PHE A 122 -9.34 29.51 -34.46
CA PHE A 122 -9.04 29.65 -33.03
C PHE A 122 -9.96 28.82 -32.13
N ALA A 123 -11.27 28.77 -32.41
CA ALA A 123 -12.22 27.97 -31.64
C ALA A 123 -11.98 26.45 -31.79
N ASN A 124 -11.63 25.99 -32.99
CA ASN A 124 -11.42 24.57 -33.30
C ASN A 124 -10.02 24.07 -32.97
N ARG A 125 -9.02 24.94 -32.76
CA ARG A 125 -7.65 24.53 -32.36
C ARG A 125 -7.64 23.73 -31.07
N LYS A 126 -8.45 24.12 -30.07
CA LYS A 126 -8.53 23.41 -28.79
C LYS A 126 -9.15 22.02 -28.96
N TYR A 127 -10.19 21.90 -29.79
CA TYR A 127 -10.84 20.61 -30.08
C TYR A 127 -9.96 19.71 -30.93
N ARG A 128 -9.30 20.23 -31.97
CA ARG A 128 -8.32 19.50 -32.80
C ARG A 128 -7.12 19.03 -31.97
N ALA A 129 -6.57 19.86 -31.09
CA ALA A 129 -5.49 19.46 -30.20
C ALA A 129 -5.91 18.36 -29.21
N LEU A 130 -7.16 18.40 -28.70
CA LEU A 130 -7.70 17.35 -27.84
C LEU A 130 -7.91 16.04 -28.61
N GLU A 131 -8.40 16.13 -29.84
CA GLU A 131 -8.62 15.02 -30.75
C GLU A 131 -7.30 14.38 -31.21
N GLU A 132 -6.30 15.19 -31.57
CA GLU A 132 -4.94 14.74 -31.89
C GLU A 132 -4.26 14.10 -30.67
N PHE A 133 -4.45 14.66 -29.47
CA PHE A 133 -3.94 14.06 -28.24
C PHE A 133 -4.61 12.72 -27.95
N SER A 134 -5.95 12.63 -28.10
CA SER A 134 -6.69 11.36 -27.96
C SER A 134 -6.21 10.34 -28.99
N ARG A 135 -6.10 10.74 -30.26
CA ARG A 135 -5.64 9.91 -31.36
C ARG A 135 -4.20 9.45 -31.16
N THR A 136 -3.31 10.31 -30.67
CA THR A 136 -1.92 9.97 -30.36
C THR A 136 -1.86 9.01 -29.17
N LYS A 137 -2.67 9.22 -28.13
CA LYS A 137 -2.81 8.31 -27.01
C LYS A 137 -3.31 6.93 -27.46
N ASP A 138 -4.28 6.90 -28.38
CA ASP A 138 -4.81 5.67 -28.96
C ASP A 138 -3.79 5.00 -29.89
N ILE A 139 -3.04 5.75 -30.69
CA ILE A 139 -1.92 5.23 -31.50
C ILE A 139 -0.81 4.67 -30.59
N ILE A 140 -0.47 5.31 -29.48
CA ILE A 140 0.51 4.80 -28.51
C ILE A 140 -0.04 3.54 -27.82
N LYS A 141 -1.32 3.52 -27.48
CA LYS A 141 -1.99 2.36 -26.87
C LYS A 141 -2.06 1.18 -27.84
N ASN A 142 -2.35 1.43 -29.12
CA ASN A 142 -2.47 0.42 -30.16
C ASN A 142 -1.12 -0.04 -30.69
N SER A 143 -0.12 0.85 -30.79
CA SER A 143 1.25 0.50 -31.19
C SER A 143 2.00 -0.31 -30.13
N ARG A 144 1.61 -0.19 -28.84
CA ARG A 144 2.12 -1.04 -27.76
C ARG A 144 1.55 -2.46 -27.75
N GLY A 145 0.51 -2.73 -28.55
CA GLY A 145 -0.19 -4.03 -28.55
C GLY A 145 -0.82 -4.39 -27.19
N GLU A 146 -1.59 -5.47 -27.13
CA GLU A 146 -1.89 -6.07 -25.83
C GLU A 146 -0.59 -6.73 -25.32
N VAL A 147 0.02 -6.18 -24.27
CA VAL A 147 1.27 -6.70 -23.68
C VAL A 147 1.10 -8.15 -23.20
N ARG A 148 -0.12 -8.58 -22.87
CA ARG A 148 -0.41 -9.92 -22.35
C ARG A 148 -1.33 -10.69 -23.26
N ALA A 149 -0.93 -11.91 -23.58
CA ALA A 149 -1.72 -12.89 -24.30
C ALA A 149 -2.63 -13.64 -23.33
N ASN A 150 -3.73 -14.16 -23.84
CA ASN A 150 -4.64 -14.99 -23.05
C ASN A 150 -4.00 -16.36 -22.79
N LEU A 151 -4.04 -16.78 -21.52
CA LEU A 151 -3.74 -18.13 -21.08
C LEU A 151 -4.89 -19.07 -21.45
N THR A 152 -4.56 -20.31 -21.76
CA THR A 152 -5.58 -21.34 -22.02
C THR A 152 -6.23 -21.81 -20.72
N GLU A 153 -7.47 -22.31 -20.78
CA GLU A 153 -8.16 -22.84 -19.59
C GLU A 153 -7.39 -24.01 -18.94
N LYS A 154 -6.69 -24.80 -19.76
CA LYS A 154 -5.83 -25.90 -19.30
C LYS A 154 -4.64 -25.37 -18.49
N GLU A 155 -4.00 -24.30 -18.95
CA GLU A 155 -2.90 -23.64 -18.23
C GLU A 155 -3.38 -23.07 -16.89
N ILE A 156 -4.50 -22.34 -16.90
CA ILE A 156 -5.07 -21.75 -15.68
C ILE A 156 -5.39 -22.85 -14.67
N LYS A 157 -6.06 -23.92 -15.09
CA LYS A 157 -6.40 -25.05 -14.23
C LYS A 157 -5.16 -25.69 -13.62
N LYS A 158 -4.10 -25.86 -14.41
CA LYS A 158 -2.83 -26.40 -13.91
C LYS A 158 -2.19 -25.51 -12.84
N ILE A 159 -2.23 -24.18 -13.01
CA ILE A 159 -1.76 -23.23 -11.99
C ILE A 159 -2.60 -23.37 -10.70
N LEU A 160 -3.93 -23.43 -10.83
CA LEU A 160 -4.84 -23.60 -9.70
C LEU A 160 -4.57 -24.90 -8.94
N ASP A 161 -4.39 -26.01 -9.64
CA ASP A 161 -4.11 -27.32 -9.03
C ASP A 161 -2.73 -27.36 -8.34
N THR A 162 -1.76 -26.63 -8.90
CA THR A 162 -0.37 -26.59 -8.41
C THR A 162 -0.23 -25.71 -7.15
N PHE A 163 -0.83 -24.52 -7.14
CA PHE A 163 -0.63 -23.54 -6.06
C PHE A 163 -1.82 -23.43 -5.08
N LYS A 164 -2.99 -23.97 -5.43
CA LYS A 164 -4.19 -24.09 -4.59
C LYS A 164 -4.50 -22.80 -3.82
N PHE A 165 -4.52 -22.87 -2.48
CA PHE A 165 -4.89 -21.79 -1.56
C PHE A 165 -4.05 -20.52 -1.71
N LYS A 166 -2.86 -20.61 -2.31
CA LYS A 166 -2.00 -19.45 -2.57
C LYS A 166 -2.50 -18.58 -3.72
N VAL A 167 -3.36 -19.08 -4.61
CA VAL A 167 -3.87 -18.28 -5.73
C VAL A 167 -4.83 -17.23 -5.23
N VAL A 168 -4.71 -15.99 -5.68
CA VAL A 168 -5.50 -14.85 -5.16
C VAL A 168 -6.30 -14.12 -6.22
N LYS A 169 -5.81 -14.11 -7.47
CA LYS A 169 -6.50 -13.52 -8.61
C LYS A 169 -6.33 -14.45 -9.79
N THR A 170 -7.42 -14.67 -10.50
CA THR A 170 -7.42 -15.44 -11.75
C THR A 170 -8.14 -14.63 -12.80
N THR A 171 -7.48 -14.39 -13.91
CA THR A 171 -8.06 -13.80 -15.12
C THR A 171 -7.57 -14.58 -16.33
N GLN A 172 -8.14 -14.33 -17.51
CA GLN A 172 -7.64 -14.94 -18.75
C GLN A 172 -6.21 -14.50 -19.09
N LYS A 173 -5.72 -13.36 -18.58
CA LYS A 173 -4.40 -12.80 -18.94
C LYS A 173 -3.31 -13.06 -17.90
N GLU A 174 -3.70 -13.40 -16.69
CA GLU A 174 -2.77 -13.54 -15.57
C GLU A 174 -3.38 -14.37 -14.43
N VAL A 175 -2.50 -15.05 -13.70
CA VAL A 175 -2.81 -15.67 -12.42
C VAL A 175 -1.85 -15.12 -11.38
N VAL A 176 -2.38 -14.59 -10.28
CA VAL A 176 -1.59 -14.01 -9.20
C VAL A 176 -1.63 -14.95 -8.01
N ILE A 177 -0.46 -15.17 -7.42
CA ILE A 177 -0.22 -16.07 -6.32
C ILE A 177 0.36 -15.26 -5.16
N LYS A 178 -0.17 -15.44 -3.96
CA LYS A 178 0.34 -14.85 -2.72
C LYS A 178 0.98 -15.95 -1.88
N ASN A 179 2.27 -15.80 -1.58
CA ASN A 179 3.00 -16.75 -0.74
C ASN A 179 3.11 -16.26 0.71
N ASN A 180 3.68 -15.08 0.92
CA ASN A 180 4.07 -14.55 2.24
C ASN A 180 3.97 -13.01 2.28
N LYS A 181 5.06 -12.25 2.41
CA LYS A 181 5.14 -10.80 2.06
C LYS A 181 5.04 -10.59 0.55
N TYR A 182 5.69 -11.48 -0.20
CA TYR A 182 5.73 -11.46 -1.65
C TYR A 182 4.63 -12.35 -2.25
N GLY A 183 4.43 -12.17 -3.53
CA GLY A 183 3.66 -13.04 -4.40
C GLY A 183 4.25 -13.02 -5.80
N PHE A 184 3.56 -13.70 -6.71
CA PHE A 184 4.03 -13.97 -8.05
C PHE A 184 2.89 -13.81 -9.03
N GLU A 185 3.15 -13.12 -10.12
CA GLU A 185 2.22 -12.93 -11.22
C GLU A 185 2.70 -13.78 -12.40
N ILE A 186 1.91 -14.77 -12.79
CA ILE A 186 2.16 -15.63 -13.94
C ILE A 186 1.31 -15.12 -15.10
N TYR A 187 1.94 -14.78 -16.23
CA TYR A 187 1.26 -14.32 -17.43
C TYR A 187 2.01 -14.75 -18.69
N LYS A 188 1.36 -14.67 -19.85
CA LYS A 188 2.02 -14.87 -21.14
C LYS A 188 2.20 -13.51 -21.81
N ASN A 189 3.42 -13.17 -22.20
CA ASN A 189 3.72 -11.93 -22.89
C ASN A 189 3.44 -12.10 -24.39
N SER A 190 2.70 -11.17 -24.99
CA SER A 190 2.35 -11.25 -26.42
C SER A 190 3.52 -10.90 -27.33
N TYR A 191 4.49 -10.11 -26.86
CA TYR A 191 5.59 -9.61 -27.70
C TYR A 191 6.64 -10.67 -27.97
N ASP A 192 7.08 -11.38 -26.93
CA ASP A 192 8.08 -12.45 -27.03
C ASP A 192 7.46 -13.86 -27.06
N ASN A 193 6.13 -13.95 -26.90
CA ASN A 193 5.37 -15.20 -26.81
C ASN A 193 5.84 -16.15 -25.70
N ARG A 194 6.48 -15.61 -24.65
CA ARG A 194 6.99 -16.35 -23.50
C ARG A 194 6.04 -16.30 -22.32
N TYR A 195 6.10 -17.34 -21.49
CA TYR A 195 5.50 -17.35 -20.17
C TYR A 195 6.43 -16.63 -19.20
N TRP A 196 5.87 -15.71 -18.44
CA TRP A 196 6.59 -14.90 -17.48
C TRP A 196 6.08 -15.17 -16.08
N VAL A 197 7.02 -15.21 -15.13
CA VAL A 197 6.73 -15.07 -13.71
C VAL A 197 7.39 -13.78 -13.21
N ALA A 198 6.59 -12.89 -12.63
CA ALA A 198 7.05 -11.65 -12.04
C ALA A 198 6.84 -11.68 -10.52
N ALA A 199 7.84 -11.29 -9.73
CA ALA A 199 7.66 -11.10 -8.31
C ALA A 199 6.84 -9.84 -8.03
N SER A 200 5.87 -9.95 -7.13
CA SER A 200 4.98 -8.86 -6.72
C SER A 200 5.05 -8.66 -5.20
N CYS A 201 5.06 -7.39 -4.78
CA CYS A 201 4.94 -7.00 -3.38
C CYS A 201 3.50 -6.55 -3.09
N PHE A 202 2.95 -7.01 -1.98
CA PHE A 202 1.59 -6.69 -1.56
C PHE A 202 1.61 -5.63 -0.45
N GLU A 203 0.50 -4.92 -0.30
CA GLU A 203 0.28 -4.01 0.83
C GLU A 203 0.40 -4.76 2.17
N GLU A 204 0.82 -4.03 3.21
CA GLU A 204 0.74 -4.52 4.59
C GLU A 204 -0.71 -4.85 4.96
N ILE A 205 -0.94 -6.03 5.53
CA ILE A 205 -2.28 -6.62 5.75
C ILE A 205 -3.17 -6.46 4.49
N TRP A 206 -2.77 -7.14 3.42
CA TRP A 206 -3.45 -7.10 2.13
C TRP A 206 -4.94 -7.49 2.23
N ASP A 207 -5.77 -6.89 1.38
CA ASP A 207 -7.20 -7.17 1.29
C ASP A 207 -7.47 -8.22 0.21
N PRO A 208 -7.99 -9.42 0.52
CA PRO A 208 -8.12 -10.49 -0.47
C PRO A 208 -9.16 -10.20 -1.56
N LYS A 209 -10.01 -9.17 -1.38
CA LYS A 209 -10.96 -8.72 -2.42
C LYS A 209 -10.39 -7.59 -3.27
N LYS A 210 -9.44 -6.81 -2.77
CA LYS A 210 -8.79 -5.72 -3.51
C LYS A 210 -7.42 -6.21 -3.97
N ASN A 211 -7.32 -6.55 -5.26
CA ASN A 211 -6.10 -7.05 -5.89
C ASN A 211 -5.06 -5.93 -6.07
N ASN A 212 -4.59 -5.34 -4.98
CA ASN A 212 -3.57 -4.30 -4.96
C ASN A 212 -2.21 -4.93 -4.70
N TYR A 213 -1.34 -4.90 -5.70
CA TYR A 213 0.05 -5.31 -5.62
C TYR A 213 0.88 -4.51 -6.60
N VAL A 214 2.18 -4.40 -6.33
CA VAL A 214 3.14 -3.72 -7.20
C VAL A 214 4.19 -4.74 -7.59
N ASN A 215 4.50 -4.82 -8.89
CA ASN A 215 5.59 -5.67 -9.36
C ASN A 215 6.93 -5.13 -8.88
N LEU A 216 7.76 -6.01 -8.35
CA LEU A 216 9.05 -5.63 -7.76
C LEU A 216 10.07 -5.34 -8.84
N TRP A 217 10.67 -4.16 -8.70
CA TRP A 217 11.88 -3.72 -9.38
C TRP A 217 12.93 -3.50 -8.31
N VAL A 218 14.05 -4.21 -8.40
CA VAL A 218 15.20 -4.00 -7.51
C VAL A 218 16.27 -3.28 -8.33
N GLY A 219 16.34 -1.96 -8.18
CA GLY A 219 17.16 -1.10 -9.04
C GLY A 219 16.72 -1.18 -10.51
N ASN A 220 17.68 -1.32 -11.44
CA ASN A 220 17.43 -1.55 -12.88
C ASN A 220 17.09 -3.01 -13.22
N SER A 221 17.02 -3.91 -12.24
CA SER A 221 16.73 -5.33 -12.48
C SER A 221 15.27 -5.66 -12.13
N PHE A 222 14.54 -6.10 -13.14
CA PHE A 222 13.21 -6.69 -12.99
C PHE A 222 13.34 -8.06 -12.34
N THR A 223 12.68 -8.29 -11.20
CA THR A 223 12.63 -9.62 -10.58
C THR A 223 11.55 -10.47 -11.25
N GLY A 224 11.79 -10.84 -12.51
CA GLY A 224 10.95 -11.78 -13.22
C GLY A 224 11.71 -12.50 -14.33
N TYR A 225 11.20 -13.68 -14.68
CA TYR A 225 11.84 -14.60 -15.61
C TYR A 225 10.85 -14.99 -16.70
N GLY A 226 11.31 -14.98 -17.96
CA GLY A 226 10.52 -15.36 -19.13
C GLY A 226 11.04 -16.65 -19.77
N PHE A 227 10.17 -17.63 -19.96
CA PHE A 227 10.47 -18.96 -20.50
C PHE A 227 9.58 -19.29 -21.70
N ASN A 228 10.08 -20.13 -22.59
CA ASN A 228 9.28 -20.64 -23.71
C ASN A 228 8.31 -21.73 -23.23
N ASP A 229 8.71 -22.53 -22.24
CA ASP A 229 7.91 -23.61 -21.70
C ASP A 229 7.13 -23.19 -20.45
N PHE A 230 5.90 -23.70 -20.35
CA PHE A 230 5.00 -23.39 -19.26
C PHE A 230 5.40 -24.12 -17.98
N GLU A 231 5.85 -25.37 -18.06
CA GLU A 231 6.29 -26.12 -16.87
C GLU A 231 7.52 -25.50 -16.22
N GLU A 232 8.47 -25.06 -17.04
CA GLU A 232 9.65 -24.33 -16.57
C GLU A 232 9.25 -23.08 -15.77
N THR A 233 8.21 -22.37 -16.20
CA THR A 233 7.67 -21.20 -15.49
C THR A 233 7.07 -21.58 -14.13
N LEU A 234 6.34 -22.70 -14.05
CA LEU A 234 5.78 -23.19 -12.79
C LEU A 234 6.88 -23.62 -11.81
N ASN A 235 7.90 -24.32 -12.31
CA ASN A 235 9.06 -24.74 -11.53
C ASN A 235 9.88 -23.54 -11.04
N GLN A 236 10.07 -22.52 -11.89
CA GLN A 236 10.73 -21.29 -11.48
C GLN A 236 9.92 -20.55 -10.43
N THR A 237 8.59 -20.50 -10.57
CA THR A 237 7.71 -19.90 -9.57
C THR A 237 7.86 -20.59 -8.21
N MET A 238 7.88 -21.93 -8.18
CA MET A 238 8.16 -22.71 -6.95
C MET A 238 9.54 -22.43 -6.37
N THR A 239 10.54 -22.29 -7.24
CA THR A 239 11.91 -21.93 -6.82
C THR A 239 11.93 -20.55 -6.18
N MET A 240 11.27 -19.55 -6.77
CA MET A 240 11.19 -18.20 -6.19
C MET A 240 10.36 -18.13 -4.90
N MET A 241 9.42 -19.05 -4.71
CA MET A 241 8.63 -19.20 -3.47
C MET A 241 9.43 -19.81 -2.31
N THR A 242 10.42 -20.64 -2.61
CA THR A 242 11.13 -21.45 -1.61
C THR A 242 12.56 -20.97 -1.39
N LYS A 243 13.20 -20.41 -2.42
CA LYS A 243 14.61 -20.01 -2.44
C LYS A 243 14.75 -18.54 -2.83
N GLY A 244 15.87 -17.96 -2.44
CA GLY A 244 16.23 -16.58 -2.78
C GLY A 244 15.51 -15.52 -1.96
N LYS A 245 15.68 -14.25 -2.36
CA LYS A 245 15.21 -13.07 -1.62
C LYS A 245 13.68 -13.01 -1.44
N THR A 246 12.91 -13.57 -2.36
CA THR A 246 11.43 -13.58 -2.31
C THR A 246 10.86 -14.80 -1.59
N GLY A 247 11.65 -15.87 -1.43
CA GLY A 247 11.18 -17.13 -0.85
C GLY A 247 11.34 -17.19 0.67
N GLN A 248 12.50 -16.78 1.18
CA GLN A 248 12.84 -16.95 2.60
C GLN A 248 12.61 -15.64 3.37
N ILE A 249 11.45 -15.54 4.00
CA ILE A 249 11.13 -14.42 4.90
C ILE A 249 11.35 -14.86 6.33
N MET A 250 12.21 -14.14 7.02
CA MET A 250 12.39 -14.29 8.45
C MET A 250 11.25 -13.56 9.16
N TRP A 251 10.32 -14.35 9.71
CA TRP A 251 9.27 -13.84 10.58
C TRP A 251 9.84 -13.64 11.98
N ARG A 252 9.58 -12.48 12.57
CA ARG A 252 9.92 -12.17 13.95
C ARG A 252 8.91 -12.81 14.90
N ASP A 253 7.64 -12.49 14.69
CA ASP A 253 6.51 -12.93 15.50
C ASP A 253 5.30 -13.13 14.57
N TYR A 254 4.27 -13.82 15.04
CA TYR A 254 2.96 -13.95 14.37
C TYR A 254 1.85 -13.34 15.22
N VAL A 255 0.79 -12.90 14.55
CA VAL A 255 -0.42 -12.46 15.26
C VAL A 255 -1.15 -13.68 15.79
N THR A 256 -1.26 -13.75 17.12
CA THR A 256 -2.04 -14.76 17.85
C THR A 256 -3.43 -14.28 18.23
N GLY A 257 -3.64 -12.95 18.19
CA GLY A 257 -4.93 -12.34 18.47
C GLY A 257 -4.92 -10.85 18.20
N TRP A 258 -6.09 -10.22 18.25
CA TRP A 258 -6.23 -8.78 18.06
C TRP A 258 -7.39 -8.24 18.90
N SER A 259 -7.26 -6.99 19.35
CA SER A 259 -8.31 -6.29 20.09
C SER A 259 -8.55 -4.91 19.50
N LYS A 260 -9.75 -4.71 18.96
CA LYS A 260 -10.20 -3.39 18.49
C LYS A 260 -10.32 -2.39 19.64
N GLN A 261 -10.77 -2.84 20.81
CA GLN A 261 -11.00 -1.98 21.98
C GLN A 261 -9.69 -1.44 22.57
N LYS A 262 -8.70 -2.31 22.74
CA LYS A 262 -7.36 -1.91 23.22
C LYS A 262 -6.48 -1.36 22.08
N ASN A 263 -6.94 -1.44 20.83
CA ASN A 263 -6.22 -1.09 19.60
C ASN A 263 -4.86 -1.82 19.48
N ARG A 264 -4.85 -3.14 19.70
CA ARG A 264 -3.61 -3.93 19.75
C ARG A 264 -3.64 -5.22 18.95
N PHE A 265 -2.48 -5.62 18.46
CA PHE A 265 -2.17 -7.00 18.09
C PHE A 265 -1.46 -7.72 19.22
N TYR A 266 -1.74 -9.01 19.38
CA TYR A 266 -1.02 -9.92 20.26
C TYR A 266 -0.07 -10.75 19.40
N ALA A 267 1.23 -10.69 19.72
CA ALA A 267 2.31 -11.34 19.00
C ALA A 267 2.79 -12.60 19.73
N GLY A 268 2.96 -13.71 19.02
CA GLY A 268 3.48 -14.96 19.58
C GLY A 268 4.31 -15.73 18.56
N SER A 269 4.91 -16.84 18.98
CA SER A 269 5.76 -17.69 18.13
C SER A 269 4.98 -18.59 17.18
N VAL A 270 3.73 -18.92 17.51
CA VAL A 270 2.86 -19.79 16.71
C VAL A 270 1.83 -18.94 15.97
N PRO A 271 1.66 -19.10 14.64
CA PRO A 271 0.66 -18.36 13.89
C PRO A 271 -0.76 -18.85 14.21
N GLU A 272 -1.65 -17.91 14.51
CA GLU A 272 -3.09 -18.17 14.60
C GLU A 272 -3.72 -18.07 13.21
N LYS A 273 -4.69 -18.95 12.94
CA LYS A 273 -5.40 -19.00 11.65
C LYS A 273 -6.74 -18.29 11.76
N PHE A 274 -6.88 -17.20 11.03
CA PHE A 274 -8.11 -16.41 10.96
C PHE A 274 -9.00 -16.87 9.81
N THR A 275 -10.31 -16.91 10.08
CA THR A 275 -11.32 -17.07 9.02
C THR A 275 -11.36 -15.82 8.14
N PHE A 276 -11.89 -15.93 6.91
CA PHE A 276 -12.02 -14.77 6.02
C PHE A 276 -12.82 -13.61 6.65
N LEU A 277 -13.90 -13.93 7.39
CA LEU A 277 -14.74 -12.93 8.04
C LEU A 277 -13.99 -12.17 9.14
N GLU A 278 -13.17 -12.87 9.92
CA GLU A 278 -12.32 -12.26 10.93
C GLU A 278 -11.20 -11.45 10.30
N TYR A 279 -10.51 -12.02 9.31
CA TYR A 279 -9.44 -11.35 8.60
C TYR A 279 -9.92 -10.05 7.94
N LYS A 280 -11.13 -10.04 7.35
CA LYS A 280 -11.76 -8.83 6.81
C LYS A 280 -11.96 -7.74 7.87
N LYS A 281 -12.33 -8.11 9.10
CA LYS A 281 -12.45 -7.15 10.22
C LYS A 281 -11.09 -6.57 10.58
N ILE A 282 -10.05 -7.41 10.62
CA ILE A 282 -8.66 -6.99 10.88
C ILE A 282 -8.18 -6.01 9.80
N VAL A 283 -8.36 -6.34 8.51
CA VAL A 283 -7.98 -5.48 7.37
C VAL A 283 -8.64 -4.11 7.46
N LYS A 284 -9.96 -4.07 7.72
CA LYS A 284 -10.70 -2.80 7.86
C LYS A 284 -10.17 -1.97 9.02
N TRP A 285 -10.02 -2.59 10.20
CA TRP A 285 -9.51 -1.93 11.39
C TRP A 285 -8.07 -1.42 11.20
N TYR A 286 -7.19 -2.21 10.57
CA TYR A 286 -5.81 -1.83 10.30
C TYR A 286 -5.73 -0.62 9.37
N ARG A 287 -6.51 -0.60 8.29
CA ARG A 287 -6.54 0.54 7.37
C ARG A 287 -6.98 1.84 8.05
N GLU A 288 -7.94 1.76 8.97
CA GLU A 288 -8.46 2.92 9.71
C GLU A 288 -7.48 3.42 10.79
N ASN A 289 -6.70 2.53 11.41
CA ASN A 289 -5.97 2.84 12.65
C ASN A 289 -4.46 2.61 12.59
N LYS A 290 -3.89 2.30 11.42
CA LYS A 290 -2.50 1.84 11.21
C LYS A 290 -1.44 2.48 12.12
N ILE A 291 -1.47 3.80 12.29
CA ILE A 291 -0.47 4.57 13.07
C ILE A 291 -0.55 4.30 14.58
N TRP A 292 -1.74 3.98 15.07
CA TRP A 292 -2.06 3.87 16.50
C TRP A 292 -2.02 2.43 17.02
N ILE A 293 -1.88 1.45 16.14
CA ILE A 293 -1.94 0.04 16.53
C ILE A 293 -0.62 -0.37 17.19
N LEU A 294 -0.76 -0.91 18.39
CA LEU A 294 0.35 -1.39 19.20
C LEU A 294 0.45 -2.91 19.16
N VAL A 295 1.65 -3.44 19.34
CA VAL A 295 1.94 -4.87 19.37
C VAL A 295 2.38 -5.23 20.78
N LYS A 296 1.66 -6.18 21.37
CA LYS A 296 1.95 -6.76 22.68
C LYS A 296 2.36 -8.20 22.51
N GLN A 297 3.42 -8.62 23.18
CA GLN A 297 3.83 -10.02 23.17
C GLN A 297 2.89 -10.83 24.06
N ALA A 298 2.35 -11.92 23.52
CA ALA A 298 1.44 -12.81 24.23
C ALA A 298 2.15 -13.35 25.48
N LYS A 299 1.42 -13.37 26.61
CA LYS A 299 1.91 -13.84 27.92
C LYS A 299 3.05 -13.01 28.54
N VAL A 300 3.38 -11.84 27.98
CA VAL A 300 4.34 -10.88 28.57
C VAL A 300 3.58 -9.65 29.05
N LYS A 301 3.80 -9.27 30.32
CA LYS A 301 3.23 -8.04 30.88
C LYS A 301 3.92 -6.82 30.27
N ASP A 302 3.12 -5.87 29.80
CA ASP A 302 3.62 -4.57 29.39
C ASP A 302 3.36 -3.50 30.47
N ILE A 303 3.85 -2.29 30.21
CA ILE A 303 3.65 -1.15 31.11
C ILE A 303 2.16 -0.82 31.32
N GLU A 304 1.33 -1.00 30.29
CA GLU A 304 -0.10 -0.71 30.38
C GLU A 304 -0.82 -1.70 31.29
N ASP A 305 -0.47 -2.99 31.22
CA ASP A 305 -1.01 -4.02 32.11
C ASP A 305 -0.63 -3.74 33.57
N LEU A 306 0.62 -3.37 33.84
CA LEU A 306 1.05 -3.00 35.19
C LEU A 306 0.34 -1.74 35.69
N MET A 307 0.08 -0.77 34.80
CA MET A 307 -0.68 0.42 35.16
C MET A 307 -2.16 0.09 35.43
N GLU A 308 -2.77 -0.82 34.68
CA GLU A 308 -4.13 -1.31 34.88
C GLU A 308 -4.23 -2.08 36.21
N GLU A 309 -3.32 -3.01 36.47
CA GLU A 309 -3.21 -3.75 37.73
C GLU A 309 -3.04 -2.79 38.93
N ASN A 310 -2.17 -1.78 38.82
CA ASN A 310 -1.97 -0.78 39.87
C ASN A 310 -3.21 0.10 40.09
N LYS A 311 -3.96 0.42 39.03
CA LYS A 311 -5.24 1.15 39.14
C LYS A 311 -6.28 0.29 39.86
N GLU A 312 -6.35 -1.01 39.57
CA GLU A 312 -7.26 -1.94 40.25
C GLU A 312 -6.90 -2.13 41.72
N LYS A 313 -5.61 -2.33 42.04
CA LYS A 313 -5.13 -2.40 43.43
C LYS A 313 -5.50 -1.15 44.23
N ARG A 314 -5.33 0.04 43.64
CA ARG A 314 -5.77 1.32 44.24
C ARG A 314 -7.27 1.35 44.49
N LYS A 315 -8.09 0.88 43.54
CA LYS A 315 -9.55 0.79 43.71
C LYS A 315 -9.95 -0.17 44.83
N ARG A 316 -9.20 -1.27 45.00
CA ARG A 316 -9.40 -2.24 46.09
C ARG A 316 -8.83 -1.79 47.44
N GLY A 317 -8.14 -0.65 47.50
CA GLY A 317 -7.51 -0.14 48.73
C GLY A 317 -6.20 -0.84 49.10
N GLU A 318 -5.61 -1.63 48.19
CA GLU A 318 -4.35 -2.33 48.41
C GLU A 318 -3.15 -1.39 48.22
N SER A 319 -2.12 -1.54 49.06
CA SER A 319 -0.86 -0.79 48.93
C SER A 319 -0.07 -1.28 47.71
N ILE A 320 0.37 -0.35 46.84
CA ILE A 320 1.24 -0.69 45.71
C ILE A 320 2.69 -0.81 46.21
N SER A 321 3.35 -1.92 45.87
CA SER A 321 4.78 -2.09 46.14
C SER A 321 5.62 -1.12 45.31
N ALA A 322 6.62 -0.49 45.94
CA ALA A 322 7.59 0.37 45.26
C ALA A 322 8.32 -0.38 44.14
N MET A 323 8.51 -1.70 44.29
CA MET A 323 9.13 -2.55 43.28
C MET A 323 8.31 -2.61 41.98
N SER A 324 6.97 -2.67 42.08
CA SER A 324 6.08 -2.67 40.91
C SER A 324 6.15 -1.35 40.15
N MET A 325 6.39 -0.23 40.84
CA MET A 325 6.60 1.07 40.20
C MET A 325 7.95 1.17 39.48
N ILE A 326 9.01 0.58 40.04
CA ILE A 326 10.32 0.51 39.39
C ILE A 326 10.24 -0.40 38.15
N GLN A 327 9.61 -1.56 38.28
CA GLN A 327 9.39 -2.48 37.15
C GLN A 327 8.63 -1.81 36.00
N ALA A 328 7.57 -1.07 36.28
CA ALA A 328 6.83 -0.34 35.24
C ALA A 328 7.70 0.69 34.49
N LYS A 329 8.68 1.31 35.15
CA LYS A 329 9.62 2.25 34.51
C LYS A 329 10.71 1.55 33.69
N LEU A 330 10.99 0.28 33.98
CA LEU A 330 12.00 -0.53 33.28
C LEU A 330 11.42 -1.29 32.07
N LEU A 331 10.09 -1.47 32.02
CA LEU A 331 9.44 -2.10 30.88
C LEU A 331 9.42 -1.16 29.67
N GLU A 332 9.75 -1.71 28.51
CA GLU A 332 9.66 -0.99 27.24
C GLU A 332 8.19 -0.69 26.91
N PRO A 333 7.92 0.48 26.28
CA PRO A 333 6.59 0.75 25.74
C PRO A 333 6.25 -0.27 24.65
N PRO A 334 4.95 -0.56 24.47
CA PRO A 334 4.51 -1.49 23.43
C PRO A 334 4.98 -1.03 22.04
N ARG A 335 5.43 -2.00 21.24
CA ARG A 335 6.00 -1.76 19.91
C ARG A 335 4.92 -1.28 18.95
N ARG A 336 5.27 -0.44 17.98
CA ARG A 336 4.34 -0.12 16.88
C ARG A 336 4.22 -1.29 15.92
N ALA A 337 3.03 -1.46 15.36
CA ALA A 337 2.76 -2.50 14.39
C ALA A 337 3.33 -2.08 13.01
N GLN A 338 4.49 -2.62 12.65
CA GLN A 338 5.21 -2.34 11.40
C GLN A 338 5.57 -3.65 10.70
N LEU A 339 5.71 -3.62 9.37
CA LEU A 339 6.11 -4.78 8.55
C LEU A 339 5.21 -6.00 8.76
N ILE A 340 3.90 -5.74 8.75
CA ILE A 340 2.88 -6.75 8.99
C ILE A 340 2.31 -7.22 7.66
N PHE A 341 2.33 -8.53 7.44
CA PHE A 341 1.87 -9.11 6.19
C PHE A 341 0.88 -10.24 6.49
N GLY A 342 -0.30 -10.14 5.89
CA GLY A 342 -1.25 -11.23 5.86
C GLY A 342 -1.01 -12.10 4.62
N TYR A 343 -1.21 -13.40 4.75
CA TYR A 343 -1.08 -14.35 3.64
C TYR A 343 -2.08 -15.51 3.78
N PRO A 344 -2.55 -16.07 2.65
CA PRO A 344 -3.50 -17.17 2.67
C PRO A 344 -2.82 -18.50 3.03
N VAL A 345 -3.55 -19.33 3.76
CA VAL A 345 -3.12 -20.66 4.23
C VAL A 345 -4.21 -21.68 3.94
N GLU A 346 -3.80 -22.93 3.82
CA GLU A 346 -4.71 -24.06 3.59
C GLU A 346 -5.78 -24.13 4.68
N ASN A 347 -7.02 -24.30 4.23
CA ASN A 347 -8.15 -24.62 5.09
C ASN A 347 -8.35 -26.14 5.10
N PRO A 348 -8.02 -26.85 6.19
CA PRO A 348 -8.17 -28.32 6.25
C PRO A 348 -9.62 -28.79 6.06
N ASN A 349 -10.59 -27.92 6.35
CA ASN A 349 -12.01 -28.24 6.25
C ASN A 349 -12.54 -28.09 4.82
N TYR A 350 -11.84 -27.39 3.93
CA TYR A 350 -12.27 -27.17 2.56
C TYR A 350 -11.79 -28.30 1.64
N LYS A 351 -12.73 -29.07 1.09
CA LYS A 351 -12.45 -30.19 0.16
C LYS A 351 -12.73 -29.86 -1.31
N GLY A 352 -13.12 -28.61 -1.60
CA GLY A 352 -13.45 -28.19 -2.96
C GLY A 352 -12.22 -27.91 -3.83
N LYS A 353 -12.48 -27.49 -5.07
CA LYS A 353 -11.44 -27.13 -6.06
C LYS A 353 -11.34 -25.63 -6.31
N ASP A 354 -12.27 -24.83 -5.80
CA ASP A 354 -12.29 -23.38 -6.00
C ASP A 354 -11.48 -22.69 -4.91
N TYR A 355 -10.17 -22.68 -5.13
CA TYR A 355 -9.22 -21.94 -4.30
C TYR A 355 -9.08 -20.48 -4.74
N VAL A 356 -9.88 -19.95 -5.67
CA VAL A 356 -9.81 -18.52 -6.00
C VAL A 356 -10.56 -17.73 -4.95
N ASN A 357 -11.73 -18.23 -4.53
CA ASN A 357 -12.56 -17.56 -3.54
C ASN A 357 -11.83 -17.38 -2.18
N PRO A 358 -11.76 -16.14 -1.67
CA PRO A 358 -11.16 -15.84 -0.36
C PRO A 358 -11.77 -16.61 0.82
N GLU A 359 -13.08 -16.88 0.75
CA GLU A 359 -13.84 -17.53 1.81
C GLU A 359 -13.44 -19.00 2.03
N ASN A 360 -12.83 -19.62 1.03
CA ASN A 360 -12.39 -21.02 1.10
C ASN A 360 -11.01 -21.18 1.73
N LYS A 361 -10.39 -20.08 2.19
CA LYS A 361 -9.02 -20.03 2.72
C LYS A 361 -9.02 -19.61 4.19
N LEU A 362 -7.95 -19.98 4.87
CA LEU A 362 -7.59 -19.36 6.15
C LEU A 362 -6.50 -18.31 5.91
N TYR A 363 -6.29 -17.46 6.90
CA TYR A 363 -5.32 -16.37 6.81
C TYR A 363 -4.45 -16.34 8.05
N GLU A 364 -3.16 -16.20 7.85
CA GLU A 364 -2.20 -15.95 8.92
C GLU A 364 -1.63 -14.54 8.73
N ILE A 365 -1.15 -13.96 9.82
CA ILE A 365 -0.54 -12.63 9.82
C ILE A 365 0.80 -12.72 10.55
N GLY A 366 1.87 -12.32 9.85
CA GLY A 366 3.22 -12.31 10.39
C GLY A 366 3.81 -10.91 10.46
N PHE A 367 4.72 -10.72 11.42
CA PHE A 367 5.59 -9.55 11.54
C PHE A 367 6.97 -9.91 10.97
N ALA A 368 7.39 -9.27 9.89
CA ALA A 368 8.72 -9.50 9.33
C ALA A 368 9.78 -8.68 10.09
N PHE A 369 11.03 -9.16 10.08
CA PHE A 369 12.16 -8.30 10.45
C PHE A 369 12.32 -7.15 9.43
N THR A 370 12.79 -5.99 9.90
CA THR A 370 13.31 -4.94 9.02
C THR A 370 14.46 -5.51 8.22
N GLU A 371 14.40 -5.37 6.89
CA GLU A 371 15.49 -5.74 5.97
C GLU A 371 16.77 -4.96 6.25
#